data_AF-A0A803VK05-F1
#
_entry.id   AF-A0A803VK05-F1
#
_cell.length_a   1.000
_cell.length_b   1.000
_cell.length_c   1.000
_cell.angle_alpha   90.00
_cell.angle_beta   90.00
_cell.angle_gamma   90.00
#
_symmetry.space_group_name_H-M   'P 1'
#
loop_
_entity.id
_entity.type
_entity.pdbx_description
1 polymer ?
#
loop_
_entity_poly.entity_id
_entity_poly.type
_entity_poly.pdbx_seq_one_letter_code
_entity_poly.pdbx_strand_id
1 'polypeptide(L)'
;PESSRAVRALGALGRWVPEPSRSPIEALQEVLEKLKSKRGPHYEKKFGQVPMCDAGEQCAVRKGARIGKLCDCPRGTSCNSFLLKCL
;
A
#
# COMPACT_ATOMS: atom_id res chain seq x y z
N PRO A 1 11.92 20.99 3.34
CA PRO A 1 12.87 19.89 3.04
C PRO A 1 12.29 18.69 2.25
N GLU A 2 10.97 18.55 2.08
CA GLU A 2 10.34 17.50 1.25
C GLU A 2 10.26 17.85 -0.25
N SER A 3 10.19 19.13 -0.59
CA SER A 3 10.11 19.62 -1.98
C SER A 3 11.31 19.16 -2.83
N SER A 4 12.51 19.11 -2.25
CA SER A 4 13.74 18.72 -2.98
C SER A 4 13.81 17.23 -3.36
N ARG A 5 13.00 16.35 -2.74
CA ARG A 5 12.98 14.91 -3.07
C ARG A 5 12.11 14.60 -4.28
N ALA A 6 10.98 15.31 -4.43
CA ALA A 6 10.09 15.17 -5.59
C ALA A 6 10.77 15.62 -6.90
N VAL A 7 11.56 16.71 -6.84
CA VAL A 7 12.28 17.22 -8.03
C VAL A 7 13.34 16.23 -8.53
N ARG A 8 14.00 15.47 -7.64
CA ARG A 8 15.00 14.45 -8.03
C ARG A 8 14.38 13.22 -8.71
N ALA A 9 13.15 12.84 -8.34
CA ALA A 9 12.45 11.71 -8.96
C ALA A 9 12.02 11.99 -10.40
N LEU A 10 11.69 13.25 -10.71
CA LEU A 10 11.37 13.68 -12.07
C LEU A 10 12.62 13.76 -12.97
N GLY A 11 13.81 13.97 -12.41
CA GLY A 11 15.08 13.99 -13.17
C GLY A 11 15.49 12.64 -13.76
N ALA A 12 14.91 11.52 -13.30
CA ALA A 12 15.19 10.18 -13.82
C ALA A 12 14.34 9.79 -15.04
N LEU A 13 13.30 10.57 -15.36
CA LEU A 13 12.61 10.50 -16.65
C LEU A 13 13.36 11.44 -17.60
N GLY A 14 14.56 11.01 -18.02
CA GLY A 14 15.28 11.65 -19.11
C GLY A 14 14.31 11.99 -20.24
N ARG A 15 14.41 13.22 -20.76
CA ARG A 15 13.61 13.79 -21.85
C ARG A 15 13.19 12.72 -22.86
N TRP A 16 11.99 12.17 -22.70
CA TRP A 16 11.40 11.21 -23.63
C TRP A 16 10.69 12.02 -24.70
N VAL A 17 11.24 12.06 -25.91
CA VAL A 17 10.57 12.60 -27.10
C VAL A 17 10.09 11.39 -27.91
N PRO A 18 8.78 11.20 -28.11
CA PRO A 18 8.29 10.14 -28.99
C PRO A 18 8.67 10.43 -30.44
N GLU A 19 9.16 9.41 -31.16
CA GLU A 19 9.53 9.51 -32.58
C GLU A 19 8.32 9.89 -33.45
N PRO A 20 8.48 10.83 -34.40
CA PRO A 20 7.37 11.48 -35.12
C PRO A 20 6.65 10.59 -36.15
N SER A 21 7.12 9.37 -36.42
CA SER A 21 6.55 8.50 -37.45
C SER A 21 5.45 7.55 -36.95
N ARG A 22 5.15 7.54 -35.64
CA ARG A 22 4.06 6.73 -35.07
C ARG A 22 2.80 7.56 -34.95
N SER A 23 1.64 6.92 -35.11
CA SER A 23 0.37 7.60 -34.92
C SER A 23 0.28 8.16 -33.48
N PRO A 24 -0.32 9.35 -33.27
CA PRO A 24 -0.47 9.93 -31.93
C PRO A 24 -1.17 8.99 -30.93
N ILE A 25 -2.01 8.11 -31.46
CA ILE A 25 -2.76 7.11 -30.70
C ILE A 25 -1.84 5.98 -30.21
N GLU A 26 -0.94 5.46 -31.05
CA GLU A 26 0.05 4.45 -30.63
C GLU A 26 1.03 4.99 -29.60
N ALA A 27 1.51 6.23 -29.78
CA ALA A 27 2.40 6.87 -28.83
C ALA A 27 1.74 7.00 -27.45
N LEU A 28 0.44 7.32 -27.42
CA LEU A 28 -0.33 7.40 -26.18
C LEU A 28 -0.50 6.02 -25.52
N GLN A 29 -0.76 4.99 -26.32
CA GLN A 29 -0.98 3.63 -25.84
C GLN A 29 0.29 3.05 -25.17
N GLU A 30 1.46 3.28 -25.77
CA GLU A 30 2.75 2.84 -25.23
C GLU A 30 3.07 3.49 -23.87
N VAL A 31 2.72 4.78 -23.71
CA VAL A 31 2.87 5.50 -22.44
C VAL A 31 1.90 4.95 -21.38
N LEU A 32 0.66 4.64 -21.77
CA LEU A 32 -0.35 4.09 -20.85
C LEU A 32 0.06 2.72 -20.30
N GLU A 33 0.60 1.85 -21.16
CA GLU A 33 1.08 0.52 -20.76
C GLU A 33 2.35 0.59 -19.89
N LYS A 34 3.26 1.53 -20.17
CA LYS A 34 4.42 1.81 -19.30
C LYS A 34 4.01 2.42 -17.96
N LEU A 35 2.95 3.23 -17.90
CA LEU A 35 2.41 3.79 -16.66
C LEU A 35 1.65 2.74 -15.83
N LYS A 36 0.92 1.82 -16.46
CA LYS A 36 0.30 0.67 -15.76
C LYS A 36 1.35 -0.23 -15.11
N SER A 37 2.44 -0.51 -15.83
CA SER A 37 3.54 -1.34 -15.33
C SER A 37 4.37 -0.67 -14.24
N LYS A 38 4.39 0.68 -14.21
CA LYS A 38 5.02 1.51 -13.16
C LYS A 38 4.07 1.91 -12.04
N ARG A 39 2.79 1.49 -12.08
CA ARG A 39 1.92 1.51 -10.91
C ARG A 39 2.48 0.45 -9.97
N GLY A 40 3.52 0.86 -9.23
CA GLY A 40 4.30 0.01 -8.35
C GLY A 40 3.37 -0.78 -7.43
N PRO A 41 3.84 -1.91 -6.90
CA PRO A 41 3.03 -2.72 -6.01
C PRO A 41 2.34 -1.80 -5.01
N HIS A 42 1.02 -1.92 -4.90
CA HIS A 42 0.18 -1.23 -3.93
C HIS A 42 0.53 -1.77 -2.52
N TYR A 43 1.78 -1.61 -2.15
CA TYR A 43 2.29 -1.63 -0.79
C TYR A 43 2.62 -0.17 -0.49
N GLU A 44 1.59 0.69 -0.49
CA GLU A 44 1.60 1.71 0.54
C GLU A 44 1.90 0.95 1.82
N LYS A 45 3.03 1.22 2.48
CA LYS A 45 3.34 0.66 3.78
C LYS A 45 2.19 1.06 4.69
N LYS A 46 1.18 0.20 4.80
CA LYS A 46 -0.04 0.46 5.55
C LYS A 46 0.31 0.35 7.03
N PHE A 47 1.07 1.32 7.55
CA PHE A 47 1.30 1.45 8.98
C PHE A 47 -0.08 1.55 9.64
N GLY A 48 -0.51 0.47 10.28
CA GLY A 48 -1.79 0.39 10.98
C GLY A 48 -2.94 -0.30 10.24
N GLN A 49 -2.81 -0.75 8.98
CA GLN A 49 -3.79 -1.71 8.45
C GLN A 49 -3.38 -3.12 8.84
N VAL A 50 -4.29 -3.78 9.53
CA VAL A 50 -4.21 -5.19 9.87
C VAL A 50 -5.32 -5.93 9.11
N PRO A 51 -5.16 -7.23 8.79
CA PRO A 51 -6.24 -8.02 8.21
C PRO A 51 -7.44 -8.11 9.15
N MET A 52 -8.58 -8.61 8.67
CA MET A 52 -9.74 -8.92 9.52
C MET A 52 -9.54 -10.29 10.18
N CYS A 53 -9.99 -10.47 11.42
CA CYS A 53 -10.05 -11.77 12.09
C CYS A 53 -11.42 -12.43 11.88
N ASP A 54 -11.50 -13.73 12.13
CA ASP A 54 -12.77 -14.42 12.38
C ASP A 54 -13.20 -14.34 13.85
N ALA A 55 -14.45 -14.66 14.14
CA ALA A 55 -14.97 -14.67 15.51
C ALA A 55 -14.25 -15.74 16.35
N GLY A 56 -13.76 -15.37 17.55
CA GLY A 56 -13.00 -16.25 18.43
C GLY A 56 -11.51 -16.41 18.09
N GLU A 57 -11.03 -15.83 16.98
CA GLU A 57 -9.61 -15.85 16.63
C GLU A 57 -8.76 -14.91 17.49
N GLN A 58 -7.45 -15.15 17.49
CA GLN A 58 -6.49 -14.35 18.22
C GLN A 58 -6.22 -13.00 17.52
N CYS A 59 -6.74 -11.93 18.10
CA CYS A 59 -6.66 -10.57 17.56
C CYS A 59 -5.44 -9.77 18.03
N ALA A 60 -4.76 -10.22 19.09
CA ALA A 60 -3.58 -9.55 19.63
C ALA A 60 -2.56 -10.53 20.22
N VAL A 61 -1.34 -10.03 20.45
CA VAL A 61 -0.26 -10.74 21.13
C VAL A 61 0.30 -9.86 22.24
N ARG A 62 0.64 -10.48 23.37
CA ARG A 62 1.30 -9.79 24.48
C ARG A 62 2.77 -10.15 24.51
N LYS A 63 3.63 -9.14 24.50
CA LYS A 63 5.07 -9.28 24.71
C LYS A 63 5.47 -8.38 25.88
N GLY A 64 5.54 -8.98 27.07
CA GLY A 64 5.75 -8.27 28.32
C GLY A 64 4.58 -7.31 28.65
N ALA A 65 4.90 -6.02 28.81
CA ALA A 65 3.91 -4.97 29.04
C ALA A 65 3.27 -4.43 27.75
N ARG A 66 3.76 -4.81 26.57
CA ARG A 66 3.27 -4.31 25.27
C ARG A 66 2.27 -5.28 24.67
N ILE A 67 1.21 -4.74 24.05
CA ILE A 67 0.21 -5.49 23.29
C ILE A 67 0.30 -5.06 21.82
N GLY A 68 0.50 -6.03 20.93
CA GLY A 68 0.49 -5.84 19.49
C GLY A 68 -0.79 -6.39 18.87
N LYS A 69 -1.45 -5.60 18.02
CA LYS A 69 -2.64 -6.00 17.27
C LYS A 69 -2.24 -6.82 16.05
N LEU A 70 -2.92 -7.94 15.81
CA LEU A 70 -2.70 -8.81 14.65
C LEU A 70 -3.74 -8.61 13.55
N CYS A 71 -5.01 -8.41 13.93
CA CYS A 71 -6.14 -8.27 13.03
C CYS A 71 -7.28 -7.45 13.67
N ASP A 72 -8.24 -7.03 12.85
CA ASP A 72 -9.45 -6.31 13.25
C ASP A 72 -10.62 -7.28 13.45
N CYS A 73 -11.27 -7.23 14.62
CA CYS A 73 -12.41 -8.08 14.91
C CYS A 73 -13.65 -7.69 14.07
N PRO A 74 -14.49 -8.66 13.67
CA PRO A 74 -15.71 -8.38 12.92
C PRO A 74 -16.71 -7.59 13.77
N ARG A 75 -17.61 -6.85 13.10
CA ARG A 75 -18.63 -6.01 13.78
C ARG A 75 -19.44 -6.86 14.77
N GLY A 76 -19.62 -6.34 15.98
CA GLY A 76 -20.32 -7.03 17.07
C GLY A 76 -19.40 -7.81 18.01
N THR A 77 -18.12 -7.96 17.67
CA THR A 77 -17.08 -8.51 18.56
C THR A 77 -15.98 -7.47 18.77
N SER A 78 -15.25 -7.59 19.87
CA SER A 78 -14.13 -6.74 20.23
C SER A 78 -12.94 -7.58 20.64
N CYS A 79 -11.73 -7.05 20.46
CA CYS A 79 -10.53 -7.74 20.89
C CYS A 79 -10.41 -7.68 22.42
N ASN A 80 -10.64 -8.80 23.09
CA ASN A 80 -10.51 -8.88 24.55
C ASN A 80 -9.02 -8.75 24.94
N SER A 81 -8.67 -7.78 25.79
CA SER A 81 -7.28 -7.50 26.16
C SER A 81 -6.63 -8.55 27.08
N PHE A 82 -7.43 -9.37 27.76
CA PHE A 82 -6.96 -10.45 28.63
C PHE A 82 -6.80 -11.76 27.87
N LEU A 83 -7.81 -12.14 27.07
CA LEU A 83 -7.83 -13.37 26.28
C LEU A 83 -7.15 -13.23 24.92
N LEU A 84 -6.95 -12.00 24.46
CA LEU A 84 -6.38 -11.65 23.16
C LEU A 84 -7.14 -12.24 21.97
N LYS A 85 -8.45 -12.45 22.13
CA LYS A 85 -9.36 -13.03 21.13
C LYS A 85 -10.55 -12.11 20.84
N CYS A 86 -11.15 -12.25 19.66
CA CYS A 86 -12.39 -11.56 19.28
C CYS A 86 -13.60 -12.19 19.98
N LEU A 87 -14.23 -11.44 20.89
CA LEU A 87 -15.43 -11.82 21.64
C LEU A 87 -16.53 -10.77 21.53
#